data_AF-A0A914TT15-F1
#
_entry.id   AF-A0A914TT15-F1
#
_cell.length_a   1.000
_cell.length_b   1.000
_cell.length_c   1.000
_cell.angle_alpha   90.00
_cell.angle_beta   90.00
_cell.angle_gamma   90.00
#
_symmetry.space_group_name_H-M   'P 1'
#
loop_
_entity.id
_entity.type
_entity.pdbx_description
1 polymer ?
#
loop_
_entity_poly.entity_id
_entity_poly.type
_entity_poly.pdbx_seq_one_letter_code
_entity_poly.pdbx_strand_id
1 'polypeptide(L)'
;MFSLITIGLESSDNESEDGLPPPLQGNEKNKCETCKKGIIFISGGIQNSSENEMNIQCGNCHKWYHNACERFENYERVHIETYHCLNCVQTVEASIKKPILAEHRYKYWKESQIDKKVQIGTKPWTEKFARKRFPEFSALKKYYDGFELENKFKFDQDWTQPMKIKKKHGLGLKVPENFDIEQILKVVGRNESIQVIDVYHQDTITMSMGAFYDRWI
;
A
#
# COMPACT_ATOMS: atom_id res chain seq x y z
N MET A 1 35.22 -23.40 -1.71
CA MET A 1 33.88 -23.99 -1.87
C MET A 1 32.88 -22.95 -1.33
N PHE A 2 32.47 -22.01 -2.18
CA PHE A 2 31.63 -20.87 -1.78
C PHE A 2 30.16 -21.27 -1.98
N SER A 3 29.43 -21.49 -0.89
CA SER A 3 27.97 -21.53 -0.96
C SER A 3 27.45 -20.09 -0.99
N LEU A 4 27.10 -19.64 -2.20
CA LEU A 4 26.17 -18.53 -2.38
C LEU A 4 24.84 -18.93 -1.74
N ILE A 5 24.47 -18.27 -0.64
CA ILE A 5 23.08 -18.27 -0.19
C ILE A 5 22.34 -17.29 -1.11
N THR A 6 21.88 -17.80 -2.24
CA THR A 6 20.82 -17.16 -3.01
C THR A 6 19.58 -17.16 -2.12
N ILE A 7 19.23 -16.01 -1.56
CA ILE A 7 17.85 -15.76 -1.14
C ILE A 7 17.09 -15.61 -2.45
N GLY A 8 16.63 -16.74 -3.01
CA GLY A 8 15.73 -16.75 -4.14
C GLY A 8 14.45 -16.03 -3.74
N LEU A 9 14.30 -14.78 -4.17
CA LEU A 9 12.99 -14.17 -4.35
C LEU A 9 12.38 -14.77 -5.62
N GLU A 10 12.04 -16.05 -5.57
CA GLU A 10 11.14 -16.65 -6.56
C GLU A 10 9.71 -16.44 -6.06
N SER A 11 9.17 -15.25 -6.30
CA SER A 11 7.72 -15.04 -6.36
C SER A 11 7.31 -15.01 -7.83
N SER A 12 7.29 -16.18 -8.46
CA SER A 12 6.74 -16.38 -9.80
C SER A 12 5.36 -17.04 -9.75
N ASP A 13 4.49 -16.55 -8.86
CA ASP A 13 3.06 -16.74 -9.06
C ASP A 13 2.58 -15.60 -9.99
N ASN A 14 2.84 -15.78 -11.28
CA ASN A 14 2.27 -14.95 -12.35
C ASN A 14 0.78 -15.34 -12.50
N GLU A 15 -0.02 -15.06 -11.45
CA GLU A 15 -1.47 -15.22 -11.51
C GLU A 15 -2.01 -14.10 -12.38
N SER A 16 -2.49 -14.47 -13.57
CA SER A 16 -3.19 -13.61 -14.52
C SER A 16 -4.04 -12.56 -13.78
N GLU A 17 -3.82 -11.30 -14.12
CA GLU A 17 -4.75 -10.22 -13.81
C GLU A 17 -6.12 -10.70 -14.26
N ASP A 18 -7.00 -11.00 -13.31
CA ASP A 18 -8.40 -11.19 -13.59
C ASP A 18 -8.85 -9.83 -14.09
N GLY A 19 -8.95 -9.70 -15.41
CA GLY A 19 -9.31 -8.47 -16.06
C GLY A 19 -10.51 -7.88 -15.35
N LEU A 20 -10.40 -6.59 -15.03
CA LEU A 20 -11.54 -5.76 -14.62
C LEU A 20 -12.73 -6.09 -15.54
N PRO A 21 -13.97 -6.12 -15.02
CA PRO A 21 -15.14 -6.34 -15.87
C PRO A 21 -15.08 -5.41 -17.09
N PRO A 22 -15.45 -5.90 -18.29
CA PRO A 22 -15.24 -5.17 -19.53
C PRO A 22 -15.87 -3.76 -19.45
N PRO A 23 -15.20 -2.73 -19.98
CA PRO A 23 -15.72 -1.37 -19.91
C PRO A 23 -17.06 -1.30 -20.65
N LEU A 24 -18.11 -0.92 -19.92
CA LEU A 24 -19.40 -0.59 -20.52
C LEU A 24 -19.22 0.68 -21.36
N GLN A 25 -19.41 0.58 -22.67
CA GLN A 25 -19.27 1.69 -23.60
C GLN A 25 -20.15 2.89 -23.18
N GLY A 26 -19.55 4.07 -23.19
CA GLY A 26 -20.17 5.34 -22.80
C GLY A 26 -21.41 5.64 -23.62
N ASN A 27 -22.58 5.45 -23.01
CA ASN A 27 -23.83 6.04 -23.44
C ASN A 27 -24.23 7.10 -22.38
N GLU A 28 -25.17 8.01 -22.67
CA GLU A 28 -25.57 9.14 -21.80
C GLU A 28 -25.91 8.78 -20.33
N LYS A 29 -26.02 7.48 -20.04
CA LYS A 29 -26.23 6.83 -18.73
C LYS A 29 -24.98 6.79 -17.83
N ASN A 30 -23.81 7.21 -18.29
CA ASN A 30 -22.54 7.09 -17.55
C ASN A 30 -22.01 8.46 -17.07
N LYS A 31 -22.85 9.26 -16.42
CA LYS A 31 -22.41 10.48 -15.71
C LYS A 31 -22.34 10.19 -14.21
N CYS A 32 -21.38 10.80 -13.52
CA CYS A 32 -21.36 10.77 -12.07
C CYS A 32 -22.61 11.45 -11.54
N GLU A 33 -23.34 10.78 -10.65
CA GLU A 33 -24.58 11.31 -10.13
C GLU A 33 -24.37 12.56 -9.26
N THR A 34 -23.21 12.68 -8.61
CA THR A 34 -22.89 13.78 -7.69
C THR A 34 -22.46 15.05 -8.43
N CYS A 35 -21.45 14.98 -9.30
CA CYS A 35 -20.95 16.17 -9.99
C CYS A 35 -21.56 16.39 -11.38
N LYS A 36 -22.37 15.45 -11.88
CA LYS A 36 -23.00 15.45 -13.22
C LYS A 36 -22.01 15.51 -14.40
N LYS A 37 -20.71 15.33 -14.13
CA LYS A 37 -19.66 15.23 -15.17
C LYS A 37 -19.55 13.79 -15.69
N GLY A 38 -18.96 13.66 -16.88
CA GLY A 38 -18.74 12.36 -17.51
C GLY A 38 -17.84 11.44 -16.67
N ILE A 39 -18.08 10.14 -16.81
CA ILE A 39 -17.25 9.08 -16.24
C ILE A 39 -16.17 8.74 -17.26
N ILE A 40 -14.91 8.82 -16.86
CA ILE A 40 -13.77 8.43 -17.69
C ILE A 40 -13.58 6.92 -17.53
N PHE A 41 -13.67 6.18 -18.65
CA PHE A 41 -13.29 4.77 -18.73
C PHE A 41 -12.00 4.68 -19.54
N ILE A 42 -10.93 4.12 -18.96
CA ILE A 42 -9.72 3.84 -19.73
C ILE A 42 -9.77 2.42 -20.25
N SER A 43 -9.75 2.29 -21.58
CA SER A 43 -9.49 1.05 -22.28
C SER A 43 -7.97 0.84 -22.38
N GLY A 44 -7.45 -0.17 -21.67
CA GLY A 44 -6.11 -0.73 -21.89
C GLY A 44 -4.97 -0.11 -21.09
N GLY A 45 -4.41 -0.92 -20.18
CA GLY A 45 -2.98 -1.00 -19.83
C GLY A 45 -2.21 0.28 -19.48
N ILE A 46 -1.85 0.37 -18.19
CA ILE A 46 -0.72 1.10 -17.59
C ILE A 46 -0.44 2.49 -18.19
N GLN A 47 -1.05 3.51 -17.58
CA GLN A 47 -0.42 4.82 -17.42
C GLN A 47 -0.69 5.34 -16.01
N ASN A 48 0.36 5.82 -15.35
CA ASN A 48 0.29 6.62 -14.13
C ASN A 48 -0.77 7.71 -14.31
N SER A 49 -1.85 7.66 -13.55
CA SER A 49 -2.93 8.62 -13.72
C SER A 49 -3.45 9.14 -12.39
N SER A 50 -3.31 10.46 -12.29
CA SER A 50 -3.74 11.32 -11.21
C SER A 50 -5.23 11.16 -10.91
N GLU A 51 -5.54 10.68 -9.70
CA GLU A 51 -6.62 11.10 -8.80
C GLU A 51 -8.10 11.19 -9.30
N ASN A 52 -8.43 10.89 -10.55
CA ASN A 52 -9.79 11.08 -11.10
C ASN A 52 -10.41 9.86 -11.82
N GLU A 53 -9.82 8.68 -11.71
CA GLU A 53 -10.02 7.63 -12.73
C GLU A 53 -10.63 6.32 -12.26
N MET A 54 -11.22 6.29 -11.07
CA MET A 54 -11.99 5.13 -10.61
C MET A 54 -13.43 5.50 -10.28
N ASN A 55 -14.36 4.80 -10.94
CA ASN A 55 -15.79 5.00 -10.80
C ASN A 55 -16.47 3.77 -10.19
N ILE A 56 -17.36 3.98 -9.23
CA ILE A 56 -18.06 2.92 -8.51
C ILE A 56 -19.57 3.02 -8.75
N GLN A 57 -20.22 1.87 -8.92
CA GLN A 57 -21.67 1.79 -9.12
C GLN A 57 -22.34 1.43 -7.80
N CYS A 58 -23.42 2.13 -7.46
CA CYS A 58 -24.24 1.77 -6.30
C CYS A 58 -25.07 0.51 -6.60
N GLY A 59 -25.00 -0.51 -5.73
CA GLY A 59 -25.74 -1.76 -5.85
C GLY A 59 -27.26 -1.62 -5.74
N ASN A 60 -27.75 -0.53 -5.11
CA ASN A 60 -29.18 -0.28 -4.93
C ASN A 60 -29.78 0.58 -6.06
N CYS A 61 -29.25 1.80 -6.27
CA CYS A 61 -29.82 2.71 -7.27
C CYS A 61 -29.21 2.56 -8.67
N HIS A 62 -28.18 1.71 -8.83
CA HIS A 62 -27.43 1.48 -10.08
C HIS A 62 -26.82 2.73 -10.73
N LYS A 63 -26.79 3.85 -10.01
CA LYS A 63 -26.11 5.07 -10.43
C LYS A 63 -24.61 4.97 -10.18
N TRP A 64 -23.85 5.72 -10.98
CA TRP A 64 -22.39 5.72 -10.95
C TRP A 64 -21.84 6.98 -10.30
N TYR A 65 -20.67 6.85 -9.68
CA TYR A 65 -20.04 7.90 -8.91
C TYR A 65 -18.52 7.89 -9.11
N HIS A 66 -17.88 9.07 -9.17
CA HIS A 66 -16.43 9.17 -9.00
C HIS A 66 -16.08 8.85 -7.55
N ASN A 67 -15.02 8.09 -7.30
CA ASN A 67 -14.55 7.80 -5.94
C ASN A 67 -14.36 9.10 -5.12
N ALA A 68 -13.73 10.12 -5.73
CA ALA A 68 -13.53 11.44 -5.12
C ALA A 68 -14.85 12.18 -4.78
N CYS A 69 -15.89 12.03 -5.59
CA CYS A 69 -17.19 12.67 -5.33
C CYS A 69 -17.91 12.07 -4.12
N GLU A 70 -17.68 10.79 -3.84
CA GLU A 70 -18.26 10.07 -2.69
C GLU A 70 -17.28 9.99 -1.50
N ARG A 71 -16.14 10.68 -1.59
CA ARG A 71 -15.09 10.74 -0.55
C ARG A 71 -14.49 9.38 -0.19
N PHE A 72 -14.42 8.46 -1.15
CA PHE A 72 -13.66 7.23 -0.99
C PHE A 72 -12.26 7.43 -1.52
N GLU A 73 -11.29 6.99 -0.74
CA GLU A 73 -9.92 6.82 -1.22
C GLU A 73 -9.87 5.55 -2.10
N ASN A 74 -9.06 5.56 -3.16
CA ASN A 74 -9.07 4.49 -4.17
C ASN A 74 -8.81 3.09 -3.60
N TYR A 75 -8.07 3.00 -2.51
CA TYR A 75 -7.76 1.73 -1.88
C TYR A 75 -8.95 1.14 -1.08
N GLU A 76 -9.92 1.96 -0.62
CA GLU A 76 -11.10 1.42 0.07
C GLU A 76 -11.97 0.62 -0.90
N ARG A 77 -12.05 1.10 -2.16
CA ARG A 77 -12.80 0.45 -3.23
C ARG A 77 -12.37 -1.00 -3.43
N VAL A 78 -11.06 -1.31 -3.37
CA VAL A 78 -10.61 -2.68 -3.69
C VAL A 78 -11.12 -3.72 -2.68
N HIS A 79 -11.58 -3.29 -1.51
CA HIS A 79 -12.17 -4.14 -0.47
C HIS A 79 -13.69 -4.11 -0.41
N ILE A 80 -14.36 -3.31 -1.25
CA ILE A 80 -15.83 -3.26 -1.31
C ILE A 80 -16.32 -4.34 -2.27
N GLU A 81 -17.27 -5.15 -1.80
CA GLU A 81 -18.01 -6.12 -2.60
C GLU A 81 -19.21 -5.44 -3.26
N THR A 82 -20.02 -4.74 -2.46
CA THR A 82 -21.18 -3.98 -2.95
C THR A 82 -21.18 -2.58 -2.35
N TYR A 83 -21.18 -1.59 -3.21
CA TYR A 83 -21.20 -0.18 -2.82
C TYR A 83 -22.62 0.35 -2.66
N HIS A 84 -22.90 1.08 -1.59
CA HIS A 84 -24.13 1.85 -1.42
C HIS A 84 -23.80 3.34 -1.27
N CYS A 85 -24.41 4.19 -2.12
CA CYS A 85 -24.18 5.64 -2.06
C CYS A 85 -24.82 6.27 -0.82
N LEU A 86 -24.38 7.48 -0.47
CA LEU A 86 -24.84 8.17 0.75
C LEU A 86 -26.37 8.27 0.85
N ASN A 87 -27.08 8.47 -0.27
CA ASN A 87 -28.54 8.50 -0.29
C ASN A 87 -29.17 7.12 -0.01
N CYS A 88 -28.57 6.04 -0.51
CA CYS A 88 -29.10 4.69 -0.33
C CYS A 88 -28.76 4.10 1.04
N VAL A 89 -27.60 4.45 1.62
CA VAL A 89 -27.19 4.01 2.96
C VAL A 89 -28.16 4.50 4.04
N GLN A 90 -28.81 5.66 3.82
CA GLN A 90 -29.79 6.21 4.76
C GLN A 90 -31.12 5.42 4.78
N THR A 91 -31.44 4.68 3.72
CA THR A 91 -32.77 4.08 3.55
C THR A 91 -32.75 2.56 3.43
N VAL A 92 -31.61 1.96 3.07
CA VAL A 92 -31.48 0.52 2.82
C VAL A 92 -30.44 -0.07 3.76
N GLU A 93 -29.18 -0.16 3.35
CA GLU A 93 -28.10 -0.81 4.09
C GLU A 93 -26.73 -0.16 3.77
N ALA A 94 -25.76 -0.35 4.67
CA ALA A 94 -24.38 0.08 4.48
C ALA A 94 -23.69 -0.67 3.33
N SER A 95 -22.58 -0.14 2.81
CA SER A 95 -21.75 -0.85 1.83
C SER A 95 -21.20 -2.16 2.40
N ILE A 96 -21.17 -3.20 1.57
CA ILE A 96 -20.72 -4.55 1.93
C ILE A 96 -19.24 -4.69 1.57
N LYS A 97 -18.41 -5.09 2.53
CA LYS A 97 -17.00 -5.43 2.30
C LYS A 97 -16.86 -6.85 1.78
N LYS A 98 -15.80 -7.10 1.02
CA LYS A 98 -15.43 -8.44 0.58
C LYS A 98 -15.24 -9.37 1.79
N PRO A 99 -15.76 -10.62 1.72
CA PRO A 99 -15.62 -11.56 2.82
C PRO A 99 -14.16 -11.98 2.97
N ILE A 100 -13.74 -12.20 4.21
CA ILE A 100 -12.41 -12.73 4.51
C ILE A 100 -12.46 -14.26 4.45
N LEU A 101 -12.08 -14.84 3.30
CA LEU A 101 -12.09 -16.30 3.09
C LEU A 101 -10.71 -16.92 3.30
N ALA A 102 -9.64 -16.21 2.91
CA ALA A 102 -8.27 -16.70 2.94
C ALA A 102 -7.28 -15.58 3.33
N GLU A 103 -7.19 -15.21 4.62
CA GLU A 103 -6.27 -14.15 5.13
C GLU A 103 -4.79 -14.38 4.78
N HIS A 104 -4.42 -15.60 4.40
CA HIS A 104 -3.06 -15.99 4.03
C HIS A 104 -2.73 -15.73 2.55
N ARG A 105 -3.61 -15.05 1.81
CA ARG A 105 -3.51 -14.76 0.37
C ARG A 105 -3.84 -13.29 0.10
N TYR A 106 -3.23 -12.69 -0.91
CA TYR A 106 -3.51 -11.29 -1.28
C TYR A 106 -4.97 -11.11 -1.74
N LYS A 107 -5.46 -12.04 -2.57
CA LYS A 107 -6.88 -12.08 -2.99
C LYS A 107 -7.74 -12.82 -1.96
N TYR A 108 -7.76 -12.34 -0.71
CA TYR A 108 -8.36 -13.02 0.44
C TYR A 108 -9.84 -13.40 0.28
N TRP A 109 -10.55 -12.76 -0.64
CA TRP A 109 -11.99 -12.88 -0.84
C TRP A 109 -12.39 -13.95 -1.86
N LYS A 110 -11.42 -14.62 -2.50
CA LYS A 110 -11.71 -15.63 -3.52
C LYS A 110 -11.68 -17.03 -2.91
N GLU A 111 -12.74 -17.80 -3.16
CA GLU A 111 -12.82 -19.22 -2.74
C GLU A 111 -11.66 -20.05 -3.32
N SER A 112 -11.24 -19.77 -4.56
CA SER A 112 -10.12 -20.45 -5.23
C SER A 112 -8.76 -20.28 -4.54
N GLN A 113 -8.68 -19.44 -3.50
CA GLN A 113 -7.47 -19.14 -2.76
C GLN A 113 -7.41 -19.88 -1.41
N ILE A 114 -8.51 -20.50 -0.95
CA ILE A 114 -8.61 -21.14 0.38
C ILE A 114 -7.58 -22.25 0.58
N ASP A 115 -7.40 -23.13 -0.42
CA ASP A 115 -6.52 -24.29 -0.32
C ASP A 115 -5.07 -24.01 -0.74
N LYS A 116 -4.73 -22.74 -1.01
CA LYS A 116 -3.39 -22.37 -1.48
C LYS A 116 -2.42 -22.11 -0.33
N LYS A 117 -1.12 -22.06 -0.64
CA LYS A 117 -0.09 -21.80 0.37
C LYS A 117 -0.12 -20.34 0.83
N VAL A 118 0.34 -20.10 2.06
CA VAL A 118 0.54 -18.75 2.63
C VAL A 118 1.49 -17.94 1.75
N GLN A 119 1.11 -16.71 1.41
CA GLN A 119 1.95 -15.76 0.67
C GLN A 119 2.76 -14.85 1.62
N ILE A 120 3.95 -14.45 1.19
CA ILE A 120 4.84 -13.54 1.94
C ILE A 120 4.14 -12.19 2.15
N GLY A 121 4.34 -11.55 3.31
CA GLY A 121 3.75 -10.24 3.61
C GLY A 121 2.28 -10.27 4.07
N THR A 122 1.54 -11.36 3.82
CA THR A 122 0.17 -11.52 4.36
C THR A 122 0.17 -11.54 5.88
N LYS A 123 -0.98 -11.24 6.50
CA LYS A 123 -1.09 -11.14 7.96
C LYS A 123 -0.58 -12.39 8.70
N PRO A 124 -1.00 -13.63 8.37
CA PRO A 124 -0.47 -14.83 9.02
C PRO A 124 1.04 -15.02 8.81
N TRP A 125 1.56 -14.63 7.64
CA TRP A 125 2.99 -14.69 7.35
C TRP A 125 3.76 -13.68 8.21
N THR A 126 3.31 -12.44 8.27
CA THR A 126 3.98 -11.34 8.98
C THR A 126 3.99 -11.60 10.49
N GLU A 127 2.89 -12.09 11.06
CA GLU A 127 2.84 -12.49 12.46
C GLU A 127 3.79 -13.65 12.79
N LYS A 128 3.87 -14.66 11.90
CA LYS A 128 4.81 -15.77 12.04
C LYS A 128 6.26 -15.29 11.90
N PHE A 129 6.52 -14.42 10.94
CA PHE A 129 7.84 -13.86 10.65
C PHE A 129 8.33 -12.99 11.82
N ALA A 130 7.47 -12.16 12.41
CA ALA A 130 7.81 -11.33 13.56
C ALA A 130 8.24 -12.13 14.80
N ARG A 131 7.74 -13.36 14.95
CA ARG A 131 8.11 -14.28 16.05
C ARG A 131 9.35 -15.13 15.74
N LYS A 132 9.86 -15.08 14.51
CA LYS A 132 11.01 -15.88 14.09
C LYS A 132 12.28 -15.34 14.74
N ARG A 133 13.08 -16.24 15.34
CA ARG A 133 14.43 -15.92 15.80
C ARG A 133 15.41 -16.08 14.66
N PHE A 134 16.24 -15.06 14.47
CA PHE A 134 17.33 -15.06 13.52
C PHE A 134 18.66 -15.16 14.27
N PRO A 135 19.68 -15.81 13.69
CA PRO A 135 21.02 -15.77 14.26
C PRO A 135 21.51 -14.32 14.33
N GLU A 136 22.38 -14.01 15.30
CA GLU A 136 22.98 -12.69 15.38
C GLU A 136 23.80 -12.41 14.11
N PHE A 137 23.59 -11.24 13.51
CA PHE A 137 24.34 -10.83 12.33
C PHE A 137 25.73 -10.33 12.76
N SER A 138 26.71 -11.23 12.73
CA SER A 138 28.09 -10.98 13.18
C SER A 138 28.89 -10.04 12.27
N ALA A 139 28.48 -9.86 11.01
CA ALA A 139 29.15 -9.02 10.03
C ALA A 139 28.76 -7.52 10.09
N LEU A 140 28.08 -7.07 11.15
CA LEU A 140 27.76 -5.65 11.33
C LEU A 140 28.97 -4.88 11.86
N LYS A 141 29.52 -3.91 11.11
CA LYS A 141 30.47 -2.95 11.72
C LYS A 141 29.71 -2.01 12.64
N LYS A 142 30.23 -1.79 13.83
CA LYS A 142 29.60 -0.94 14.83
C LYS A 142 30.56 0.22 15.12
N TYR A 143 30.02 1.44 15.03
CA TYR A 143 30.71 2.67 15.40
C TYR A 143 29.83 3.39 16.44
N TYR A 144 30.46 4.07 17.39
CA TYR A 144 29.77 4.85 18.40
C TYR A 144 29.16 6.11 17.79
N ASP A 145 29.94 6.87 17.04
CA ASP A 145 29.52 8.12 16.38
C ASP A 145 30.23 8.30 15.04
N GLY A 146 30.01 9.44 14.39
CA GLY A 146 30.59 9.78 13.10
C GLY A 146 32.09 10.09 13.14
N PHE A 147 32.63 10.54 14.28
CA PHE A 147 34.08 10.76 14.41
C PHE A 147 34.82 9.43 14.52
N GLU A 148 34.26 8.46 15.25
CA GLU A 148 34.81 7.10 15.25
C GLU A 148 34.73 6.46 13.87
N LEU A 149 33.61 6.67 13.16
CA LEU A 149 33.47 6.23 11.77
C LEU A 149 34.59 6.85 10.92
N GLU A 150 34.72 8.17 10.89
CA GLU A 150 35.75 8.86 10.10
C GLU A 150 37.17 8.36 10.41
N ASN A 151 37.51 8.17 11.68
CA ASN A 151 38.85 7.75 12.09
C ASN A 151 39.17 6.29 11.78
N LYS A 152 38.17 5.40 11.82
CA LYS A 152 38.38 3.94 11.72
C LYS A 152 37.98 3.36 10.37
N PHE A 153 37.11 4.04 9.63
CA PHE A 153 36.57 3.55 8.38
C PHE A 153 37.60 3.59 7.26
N LYS A 154 37.84 2.44 6.65
CA LYS A 154 38.71 2.28 5.49
C LYS A 154 37.87 1.89 4.29
N PHE A 155 37.65 2.83 3.37
CA PHE A 155 36.73 2.66 2.24
C PHE A 155 36.91 1.31 1.51
N ASP A 156 38.14 0.97 1.13
CA ASP A 156 38.46 -0.24 0.35
C ASP A 156 38.23 -1.57 1.12
N GLN A 157 38.18 -1.54 2.45
CA GLN A 157 38.06 -2.73 3.30
C GLN A 157 36.68 -2.84 3.95
N ASP A 158 36.08 -1.69 4.28
CA ASP A 158 34.95 -1.59 5.18
C ASP A 158 33.63 -1.39 4.43
N TRP A 159 33.66 -0.86 3.19
CA TRP A 159 32.48 -0.72 2.32
C TRP A 159 32.07 -2.04 1.67
N THR A 160 31.90 -3.08 2.50
CA THR A 160 31.53 -4.43 2.05
C THR A 160 30.45 -5.06 2.92
N GLN A 161 30.16 -4.45 4.06
CA GLN A 161 29.17 -4.95 5.01
C GLN A 161 28.37 -3.81 5.66
N PRO A 162 27.15 -4.09 6.15
CA PRO A 162 26.35 -3.07 6.82
C PRO A 162 27.07 -2.45 8.02
N MET A 163 26.76 -1.19 8.28
CA MET A 163 27.32 -0.42 9.39
C MET A 163 26.21 0.12 10.29
N LYS A 164 26.42 0.08 11.60
CA LYS A 164 25.55 0.69 12.60
C LYS A 164 26.33 1.75 13.37
N ILE A 165 25.89 3.00 13.25
CA ILE A 165 26.41 4.13 14.03
C ILE A 165 25.42 4.45 15.15
N LYS A 166 25.88 4.42 16.41
CA LYS A 166 25.01 4.57 17.59
C LYS A 166 24.52 6.01 17.80
N LYS A 167 25.32 7.02 17.45
CA LYS A 167 25.03 8.45 17.64
C LYS A 167 25.20 9.21 16.33
N LYS A 168 24.29 10.15 16.06
CA LYS A 168 24.34 11.02 14.87
C LYS A 168 25.52 12.01 14.87
N HIS A 169 26.10 12.28 16.04
CA HIS A 169 27.18 13.25 16.23
C HIS A 169 28.37 12.92 15.32
N GLY A 170 28.99 13.92 14.70
CA GLY A 170 30.10 13.72 13.76
C GLY A 170 29.71 13.22 12.36
N LEU A 171 28.45 12.82 12.10
CA LEU A 171 28.04 12.33 10.77
C LEU A 171 27.68 13.44 9.77
N GLY A 172 27.60 14.70 10.20
CA GLY A 172 27.08 15.79 9.36
C GLY A 172 25.59 15.68 9.02
N LEU A 173 24.87 14.70 9.57
CA LEU A 173 23.44 14.49 9.34
C LEU A 173 22.59 15.54 10.08
N LYS A 174 21.86 16.35 9.32
CA LYS A 174 20.85 17.27 9.83
C LYS A 174 19.49 16.57 9.86
N VAL A 175 19.07 16.15 11.05
CA VAL A 175 17.78 15.49 11.29
C VAL A 175 16.98 16.33 12.28
N PRO A 176 15.69 16.61 12.01
CA PRO A 176 14.80 17.29 12.95
C PRO A 176 14.76 16.61 14.32
N GLU A 177 14.58 17.40 15.39
CA GLU A 177 14.41 16.89 16.75
C GLU A 177 12.93 16.92 17.15
N ASN A 178 12.48 15.89 17.87
CA ASN A 178 11.08 15.72 18.26
C ASN A 178 10.12 15.89 17.06
N PHE A 179 10.42 15.16 15.98
CA PHE A 179 9.70 15.24 14.71
C PHE A 179 8.81 14.00 14.50
N ASP A 180 7.49 14.19 14.54
CA ASP A 180 6.47 13.16 14.48
C ASP A 180 5.57 13.27 13.24
N ILE A 181 4.57 12.38 13.16
CA ILE A 181 3.66 12.31 12.01
C ILE A 181 2.76 13.55 11.89
N GLU A 182 2.48 14.25 12.99
CA GLU A 182 1.66 15.47 12.97
C GLU A 182 2.46 16.64 12.38
N GLN A 183 3.76 16.73 12.70
CA GLN A 183 4.63 17.73 12.08
C GLN A 183 4.92 17.40 10.62
N ILE A 184 5.04 16.13 10.24
CA ILE A 184 5.06 15.72 8.83
C ILE A 184 3.79 16.21 8.13
N LEU A 185 2.61 15.97 8.71
CA LEU A 185 1.33 16.43 8.14
C LEU A 185 1.28 17.96 7.97
N LYS A 186 1.82 18.72 8.93
CA LYS A 186 1.88 20.19 8.86
C LYS A 186 2.81 20.70 7.76
N VAL A 187 3.94 20.04 7.54
CA VAL A 187 4.93 20.43 6.53
C VAL A 187 4.50 20.01 5.13
N VAL A 188 4.03 18.77 4.99
CA VAL A 188 3.60 18.19 3.72
C VAL A 188 2.24 18.78 3.32
N GLY A 189 1.28 18.84 4.24
CA GLY A 189 -0.08 19.27 3.98
C GLY A 189 -1.04 18.10 3.78
N ARG A 190 -2.29 18.25 4.25
CA ARG A 190 -3.28 17.16 4.25
C ARG A 190 -3.66 16.66 2.85
N ASN A 191 -3.62 17.54 1.85
CA ASN A 191 -4.08 17.23 0.51
C ASN A 191 -2.99 16.63 -0.38
N GLU A 192 -1.75 16.54 0.09
CA GLU A 192 -0.68 16.00 -0.74
C GLU A 192 -0.85 14.51 -0.98
N SER A 193 -0.62 14.12 -2.22
CA SER A 193 -0.71 12.75 -2.69
C SER A 193 0.54 11.97 -2.28
N ILE A 194 0.36 10.83 -1.62
CA ILE A 194 1.46 9.96 -1.21
C ILE A 194 1.22 8.52 -1.66
N GLN A 195 2.31 7.81 -1.95
CA GLN A 195 2.27 6.36 -2.20
C GLN A 195 2.37 5.61 -0.88
N VAL A 196 1.42 4.71 -0.65
CA VAL A 196 1.31 3.88 0.56
C VAL A 196 1.24 2.43 0.14
N ILE A 197 1.80 1.54 0.94
CA ILE A 197 1.76 0.09 0.69
C ILE A 197 0.63 -0.51 1.53
N ASP A 198 -0.34 -1.14 0.87
CA ASP A 198 -1.23 -2.08 1.54
C ASP A 198 -0.45 -3.37 1.82
N VAL A 199 0.06 -3.48 3.04
CA VAL A 199 1.00 -4.53 3.45
C VAL A 199 0.45 -5.93 3.19
N TYR A 200 -0.82 -6.19 3.51
CA TYR A 200 -1.36 -7.56 3.41
C TYR A 200 -1.76 -7.96 1.99
N HIS A 201 -1.88 -6.98 1.10
CA HIS A 201 -2.18 -7.19 -0.31
C HIS A 201 -0.94 -7.07 -1.20
N GLN A 202 0.19 -6.61 -0.63
CA GLN A 202 1.45 -6.36 -1.34
C GLN A 202 1.23 -5.44 -2.55
N ASP A 203 0.39 -4.41 -2.36
CA ASP A 203 0.01 -3.48 -3.41
C ASP A 203 0.38 -2.05 -3.02
N THR A 204 0.70 -1.22 -4.02
CA THR A 204 1.01 0.20 -3.83
C THR A 204 -0.17 1.03 -4.27
N ILE A 205 -0.71 1.79 -3.33
CA ILE A 205 -1.88 2.63 -3.49
C ILE A 205 -1.50 4.09 -3.32
N THR A 206 -2.26 4.98 -3.94
CA THR A 206 -2.13 6.43 -3.72
C THR A 206 -3.26 6.89 -2.79
N MET A 207 -2.93 7.69 -1.79
CA MET A 207 -3.90 8.35 -0.91
C MET A 207 -3.37 9.71 -0.46
N SER A 208 -4.25 10.58 0.06
CA SER A 208 -3.81 11.85 0.65
C SER A 208 -3.04 11.64 1.97
N MET A 209 -2.08 12.51 2.27
CA MET A 209 -1.35 12.51 3.55
C MET A 209 -2.31 12.65 4.75
N GLY A 210 -3.41 13.40 4.58
CA GLY A 210 -4.50 13.47 5.57
C GLY A 210 -5.19 12.13 5.79
N ALA A 211 -5.57 11.44 4.72
CA ALA A 211 -6.17 10.10 4.81
C ALA A 211 -5.23 9.07 5.45
N PHE A 212 -3.93 9.15 5.18
CA PHE A 212 -2.95 8.31 5.85
C PHE A 212 -2.85 8.63 7.35
N TYR A 213 -2.74 9.92 7.70
CA TYR A 213 -2.66 10.36 9.10
C TYR A 213 -3.89 9.92 9.91
N ASP A 214 -5.10 10.09 9.36
CA ASP A 214 -6.34 9.74 10.06
C ASP A 214 -6.46 8.22 10.34
N ARG A 215 -5.65 7.39 9.67
CA ARG A 215 -5.57 5.92 9.89
C ARG A 215 -4.38 5.50 10.74
N TRP A 216 -3.39 6.37 10.88
CA TRP A 216 -2.21 6.12 11.69
C TRP A 216 -2.52 6.21 13.18
N ILE A 217 -3.42 7.12 13.56
CA ILE A 217 -3.92 7.32 14.94
C ILE A 217 -4.94 6.27 15.35
#